data_AF-A0A9E3X1L7-F1
#
_entry.id   AF-A0A9E3X1L7-F1
#
_cell.length_a   1.000
_cell.length_b   1.000
_cell.length_c   1.000
_cell.angle_alpha   90.00
_cell.angle_beta   90.00
_cell.angle_gamma   90.00
#
_symmetry.space_group_name_H-M   'P 1'
#
loop_
_entity.id
_entity.type
_entity.pdbx_description
1 polymer ?
#
loop_
_entity_poly.entity_id
_entity_poly.type
_entity_poly.pdbx_seq_one_letter_code
_entity_poly.pdbx_strand_id
1 'polypeptide(L)'
;FFVKLRVSSWIIIFLQWLKRRDRETATMDFEFDGEIWYWRGPAPWYFVTVPADQCEVLKAILTRVTYGWGMIPVRAQIGKTVWETAMFPKDGRYLLPLKTRIRQAEDLAEGDLVSVRITVDL
;
A
#
# COMPACT_ATOMS: atom_id res chain seq x y z
N PHE A 1 5.08 -22.09 -10.57
CA PHE A 1 5.45 -21.32 -11.77
C PHE A 1 5.92 -19.94 -11.36
N PHE A 2 7.23 -19.81 -11.14
CA PHE A 2 7.90 -18.60 -10.69
C PHE A 2 8.32 -17.85 -11.96
N VAL A 3 7.58 -16.82 -12.36
CA VAL A 3 8.05 -15.92 -13.42
C VAL A 3 9.27 -15.22 -12.84
N LYS A 4 10.42 -15.40 -13.48
CA LYS A 4 11.69 -14.75 -13.18
C LYS A 4 11.52 -13.26 -13.47
N LEU A 5 10.87 -12.53 -12.56
CA LEU A 5 10.86 -11.07 -12.59
C LEU A 5 12.32 -10.65 -12.49
N ARG A 6 12.86 -10.05 -13.55
CA ARG A 6 14.01 -9.16 -13.44
C ARG A 6 13.62 -8.17 -12.36
N VAL A 7 14.20 -8.28 -11.16
CA VAL A 7 13.95 -7.29 -10.11
C VAL A 7 14.43 -5.99 -10.69
N SER A 8 13.45 -5.17 -10.92
CA SER A 8 13.49 -4.12 -11.88
C SER A 8 14.13 -2.95 -11.09
N SER A 9 15.09 -2.18 -11.63
CA SER A 9 16.00 -1.31 -10.81
C SER A 9 15.30 -0.36 -9.82
N TRP A 10 14.09 0.08 -10.14
CA TRP A 10 13.17 0.85 -9.29
C TRP A 10 12.73 0.15 -7.99
N ILE A 11 12.52 -1.18 -7.98
CA ILE A 11 12.18 -1.93 -6.76
C ILE A 11 13.36 -1.91 -5.80
N ILE A 12 14.59 -1.96 -6.32
CA ILE A 12 15.80 -1.93 -5.51
C ILE A 12 15.99 -0.56 -4.87
N ILE A 13 15.79 0.53 -5.62
CA ILE A 13 15.87 1.91 -5.08
C ILE A 13 14.77 2.14 -4.05
N PHE A 14 13.55 1.69 -4.32
CA PHE A 14 12.44 1.75 -3.37
C PHE A 14 12.73 0.97 -2.09
N LEU A 15 13.28 -0.25 -2.21
CA LEU A 15 13.69 -1.08 -1.07
C LEU A 15 14.88 -0.49 -0.30
N GLN A 16 15.81 0.17 -0.99
CA GLN A 16 16.93 0.88 -0.36
C GLN A 16 16.46 2.13 0.38
N TRP A 17 15.50 2.88 -0.19
CA TRP A 17 14.86 4.01 0.46
C TRP A 17 14.05 3.55 1.70
N LEU A 18 13.30 2.44 1.58
CA LEU A 18 12.65 1.73 2.70
C LEU A 18 13.62 1.39 3.83
N LYS A 19 14.79 0.83 3.49
CA LYS A 19 15.81 0.45 4.49
C LYS A 19 16.49 1.64 5.16
N ARG A 20 16.39 2.84 4.61
CA ARG A 20 17.09 4.05 5.09
C ARG A 20 16.18 4.97 5.93
N ARG A 21 14.92 4.59 6.14
CA ARG A 21 13.84 5.41 6.70
C ARG A 21 13.89 5.64 8.23
N ASP A 22 14.93 5.14 8.91
CA ASP A 22 15.06 5.17 10.38
C ASP A 22 15.44 6.55 10.97
N ARG A 23 15.08 7.67 10.32
CA ARG A 23 15.33 9.03 10.85
C ARG A 23 14.02 9.79 10.98
N GLU A 24 13.77 10.26 12.20
CA GLU A 24 12.74 11.22 12.64
C GLU A 24 11.96 11.87 11.49
N THR A 25 10.97 11.15 10.98
CA THR A 25 10.08 11.62 9.93
C THR A 25 8.71 11.83 10.56
N ALA A 26 8.08 12.95 10.23
CA ALA A 26 6.71 13.18 10.68
C ALA A 26 5.82 12.09 10.07
N THR A 27 4.94 11.50 10.87
CA THR A 27 4.04 10.44 10.42
C THR A 27 2.62 10.97 10.37
N MET A 28 1.84 10.47 9.41
CA MET A 28 0.42 10.74 9.30
C MET A 28 -0.35 9.43 9.32
N ASP A 29 -1.26 9.29 10.29
CA ASP A 29 -2.12 8.14 10.45
C ASP A 29 -3.54 8.45 9.98
N PHE A 30 -4.14 7.53 9.23
CA PHE A 30 -5.57 7.58 8.89
C PHE A 30 -6.15 6.17 8.80
N GLU A 31 -7.46 6.08 8.98
CA GLU A 31 -8.20 4.82 8.95
C GLU A 31 -9.34 4.93 7.94
N PHE A 32 -9.60 3.86 7.21
CA PHE A 32 -10.70 3.79 6.26
C PHE A 32 -11.20 2.37 6.09
N ASP A 33 -12.48 2.26 5.74
CA ASP A 33 -13.08 0.99 5.36
C ASP A 33 -12.99 0.80 3.84
N GLY A 34 -12.69 -0.42 3.41
CA GLY A 34 -12.67 -0.77 2.00
C GLY A 34 -12.92 -2.24 1.77
N GLU A 35 -13.54 -2.53 0.62
CA GLU A 35 -13.81 -3.90 0.21
C GLU A 35 -12.56 -4.52 -0.43
N ILE A 36 -12.28 -5.77 -0.05
CA ILE A 36 -11.22 -6.57 -0.69
C ILE A 36 -11.71 -7.04 -2.05
N TRP A 37 -11.01 -6.67 -3.11
CA TRP A 37 -11.35 -7.10 -4.46
C TRP A 37 -10.17 -7.78 -5.15
N TYR A 38 -10.48 -8.70 -6.06
CA TYR A 38 -9.50 -9.46 -6.83
C TYR A 38 -9.22 -8.81 -8.19
N TRP A 39 -7.94 -8.73 -8.56
CA TRP A 39 -7.52 -8.31 -9.90
C TRP A 39 -6.72 -9.41 -10.60
N ARG A 40 -7.10 -9.70 -11.86
CA ARG A 40 -6.32 -10.58 -12.75
C ARG A 40 -5.07 -9.84 -13.24
N GLY A 41 -3.95 -10.06 -12.54
CA GLY A 41 -2.62 -9.52 -12.87
C GLY A 41 -1.46 -10.37 -12.29
N PRO A 42 -0.19 -9.97 -12.52
CA PRO A 42 0.93 -10.56 -11.79
C PRO A 42 0.71 -10.34 -10.28
N ALA A 43 0.98 -11.37 -9.46
CA ALA A 43 0.76 -11.30 -8.01
C ALA A 43 1.42 -10.06 -7.38
N PRO A 44 0.80 -9.41 -6.37
CA PRO A 44 -0.38 -9.81 -5.58
C PRO A 44 -1.71 -9.65 -6.31
N TRP A 45 -2.70 -10.46 -5.93
CA TRP A 45 -3.99 -10.53 -6.62
C TRP A 45 -5.14 -9.82 -5.90
N TYR A 46 -4.97 -9.44 -4.64
CA TYR A 46 -6.02 -8.82 -3.83
C TYR A 46 -5.64 -7.41 -3.41
N PHE A 47 -6.61 -6.50 -3.46
CA PHE A 47 -6.40 -5.08 -3.20
C PHE A 47 -7.56 -4.52 -2.38
N VAL A 48 -7.26 -3.43 -1.67
CA VAL A 48 -8.27 -2.56 -1.05
C VAL A 48 -8.12 -1.17 -1.68
N THR A 49 -9.23 -0.58 -2.08
CA THR A 49 -9.24 0.77 -2.68
C THR A 49 -9.36 1.82 -1.59
N VAL A 50 -8.45 2.80 -1.59
CA VAL A 50 -8.54 3.94 -0.68
C VAL A 50 -9.68 4.86 -1.15
N PRO A 51 -10.57 5.33 -0.24
CA PRO A 51 -11.62 6.29 -0.57
C PRO A 51 -11.07 7.57 -1.22
N ALA A 52 -11.86 8.18 -2.10
CA ALA A 52 -11.44 9.34 -2.88
C ALA A 52 -11.00 10.52 -1.99
N ASP A 53 -11.72 10.76 -0.90
CA ASP A 53 -11.49 11.85 0.03
C ASP A 53 -10.08 11.78 0.65
N GLN A 54 -9.65 10.57 1.02
CA GLN A 54 -8.30 10.32 1.55
C GLN A 54 -7.23 10.41 0.45
N CYS A 55 -7.58 10.08 -0.80
CA CYS A 55 -6.65 10.19 -1.93
C CYS A 55 -6.26 11.64 -2.23
N GLU A 56 -7.16 12.62 -2.03
CA GLU A 56 -6.86 14.04 -2.25
C GLU A 56 -5.85 14.58 -1.23
N VAL A 57 -6.05 14.23 0.05
CA VAL A 57 -5.13 14.57 1.14
C VAL A 57 -3.75 13.98 0.87
N LEU A 58 -3.70 12.68 0.51
CA LEU A 58 -2.46 12.01 0.14
C LEU A 58 -1.77 12.68 -1.05
N LYS A 59 -2.49 13.01 -2.12
CA LYS A 59 -1.92 13.70 -3.29
C LYS A 59 -1.33 15.05 -2.92
N ALA A 60 -2.07 15.88 -2.18
CA ALA A 60 -1.62 17.22 -1.81
C ALA A 60 -0.30 17.20 -1.02
N ILE A 61 -0.16 16.22 -0.13
CA ILE A 61 1.01 16.09 0.75
C ILE A 61 2.19 15.42 0.02
N LEU A 62 1.92 14.36 -0.75
CA LEU A 62 2.94 13.44 -1.26
C LEU A 62 3.42 13.75 -2.68
N THR A 63 2.85 14.77 -3.33
CA THR A 63 3.40 15.34 -4.57
C THR A 63 4.86 15.77 -4.40
N ARG A 64 5.28 16.08 -3.15
CA ARG A 64 6.67 16.45 -2.82
C ARG A 64 7.59 15.26 -2.51
N VAL A 65 7.04 14.11 -2.10
CA VAL A 65 7.79 12.99 -1.52
C VAL A 65 7.99 11.84 -2.53
N THR A 66 7.00 11.62 -3.40
CA THR A 66 7.14 10.66 -4.49
C THR A 66 7.90 11.35 -5.61
N TYR A 67 9.09 10.85 -5.97
CA TYR A 67 9.97 11.38 -7.02
C TYR A 67 9.34 11.31 -8.45
N GLY A 68 8.11 11.79 -8.63
CA GLY A 68 7.32 11.74 -9.86
C GLY A 68 6.57 10.43 -10.12
N TRP A 69 6.76 9.39 -9.29
CA TRP A 69 6.24 8.03 -9.55
C TRP A 69 4.87 7.74 -8.92
N GLY A 70 4.39 8.57 -7.99
CA GLY A 70 3.09 8.43 -7.34
C GLY A 70 2.94 7.23 -6.39
N MET A 71 3.94 6.38 -6.21
CA MET A 71 3.91 5.29 -5.23
C MET A 71 4.15 5.81 -3.82
N ILE A 72 3.25 5.47 -2.89
CA ILE A 72 3.29 5.94 -1.52
C ILE A 72 3.67 4.78 -0.60
N PRO A 73 4.86 4.80 0.01
CA PRO A 73 5.24 3.83 1.02
C PRO A 73 4.38 4.02 2.26
N VAL A 74 3.84 2.91 2.78
CA VAL A 74 2.96 2.92 3.93
C VAL A 74 3.26 1.75 4.86
N ARG A 75 2.97 1.95 6.13
CA ARG A 75 2.71 0.87 7.07
C ARG A 75 1.20 0.72 7.18
N ALA A 76 0.70 -0.47 6.83
CA ALA A 76 -0.71 -0.79 6.87
C ALA A 76 -1.00 -1.77 7.99
N GLN A 77 -2.19 -1.68 8.55
CA GLN A 77 -2.69 -2.57 9.59
C GLN A 77 -4.15 -2.93 9.29
N ILE A 78 -4.46 -4.22 9.40
CA ILE A 78 -5.83 -4.75 9.46
C ILE A 78 -5.87 -5.66 10.68
N GLY A 79 -6.83 -5.44 11.56
CA GLY A 79 -6.94 -6.18 12.83
C GLY A 79 -5.63 -6.12 13.62
N LYS A 80 -4.98 -7.27 13.79
CA LYS A 80 -3.71 -7.39 14.53
C LYS A 80 -2.49 -7.45 13.62
N THR A 81 -2.70 -7.60 12.31
CA THR A 81 -1.63 -7.79 11.35
C THR A 81 -1.16 -6.46 10.80
N VAL A 82 0.09 -6.12 11.09
CA VAL A 82 0.80 -4.95 10.56
C VAL A 82 1.76 -5.39 9.47
N TRP A 83 1.83 -4.64 8.37
CA TRP A 83 2.82 -4.86 7.33
C TRP A 83 3.22 -3.59 6.60
N GLU A 84 4.45 -3.62 6.09
CA GLU A 84 4.96 -2.55 5.24
C GLU A 84 4.73 -2.90 3.77
N THR A 85 4.26 -1.90 3.03
CA THR A 85 3.97 -1.99 1.60
C THR A 85 4.02 -0.61 0.94
N ALA A 86 3.69 -0.53 -0.34
CA ALA A 86 3.39 0.74 -1.00
C ALA A 86 2.02 0.70 -1.65
N MET A 87 1.30 1.81 -1.54
CA MET A 87 0.14 2.11 -2.36
C MET A 87 0.59 2.61 -3.72
N PHE A 88 -0.12 2.24 -4.77
CA PHE A 88 0.16 2.73 -6.12
C PHE A 88 -1.09 3.37 -6.72
N PRO A 89 -0.91 4.42 -7.54
CA PRO A 89 -2.03 5.12 -8.14
C PRO A 89 -2.64 4.27 -9.26
N LYS A 90 -3.97 4.17 -9.28
CA LYS A 90 -4.74 3.57 -10.38
C LYS A 90 -6.07 4.29 -10.52
N ASP A 91 -6.42 4.68 -11.74
CA ASP A 91 -7.70 5.30 -12.09
C ASP A 91 -8.06 6.50 -11.18
N GLY A 92 -7.05 7.30 -10.81
CA GLY A 92 -7.21 8.47 -9.94
C GLY A 92 -7.30 8.18 -8.44
N ARG A 93 -7.31 6.91 -8.03
CA ARG A 93 -7.30 6.46 -6.62
C ARG A 93 -6.00 5.74 -6.26
N TYR A 94 -5.82 5.42 -4.98
CA TYR A 94 -4.72 4.60 -4.50
C TYR A 94 -5.19 3.18 -4.19
N LEU A 95 -4.39 2.20 -4.60
CA LEU A 95 -4.63 0.80 -4.30
C LEU A 95 -3.63 0.30 -3.25
N LEU A 96 -4.17 -0.34 -2.21
CA LEU A 96 -3.38 -1.02 -1.20
C LEU A 96 -3.29 -2.51 -1.53
N PRO A 97 -2.10 -3.05 -1.84
CA PRO A 97 -1.95 -4.47 -2.09
C PRO A 97 -2.04 -5.29 -0.79
N LEU A 98 -2.88 -6.31 -0.82
CA LEU A 98 -3.08 -7.25 0.28
C LEU A 98 -2.35 -8.58 0.00
N LYS A 99 -1.28 -8.84 0.76
CA LYS A 99 -0.50 -10.09 0.65
C LYS A 99 -1.30 -11.27 1.19
N THR A 100 -1.13 -12.45 0.58
CA THR A 100 -1.79 -13.69 1.00
C THR A 100 -1.63 -13.99 2.50
N ARG A 101 -0.44 -13.75 3.06
CA ARG A 101 -0.18 -13.97 4.50
C ARG A 101 -1.06 -13.12 5.43
N ILE A 102 -1.46 -11.92 4.99
CA ILE A 102 -2.27 -11.01 5.79
C ILE A 102 -3.71 -11.50 5.78
N ARG A 103 -4.23 -11.86 4.60
CA ARG A 103 -5.53 -12.51 4.45
C ARG A 103 -5.65 -13.77 5.30
N GLN A 104 -4.62 -14.61 5.28
CA GLN A 104 -4.62 -15.84 6.07
C GLN A 104 -4.54 -15.58 7.58
N ALA A 105 -3.83 -14.53 8.02
CA ALA A 105 -3.69 -14.20 9.43
C ALA A 105 -4.98 -13.60 10.04
N GLU A 106 -5.74 -12.85 9.25
CA GLU A 106 -6.97 -12.17 9.69
C GLU A 106 -8.25 -12.85 9.14
N ASP A 107 -8.14 -14.04 8.54
CA ASP A 107 -9.23 -14.81 7.92
C ASP A 107 -10.08 -14.00 6.91
N LEU A 108 -9.41 -13.33 5.97
CA LEU A 108 -10.04 -12.42 5.01
C LEU A 108 -10.19 -13.05 3.62
N ALA A 109 -11.37 -12.86 3.03
CA ALA A 109 -11.75 -13.27 1.70
C ALA A 109 -11.94 -12.08 0.75
N GLU A 110 -12.28 -12.39 -0.50
CA GLU A 110 -12.76 -11.39 -1.46
C GLU A 110 -14.20 -11.00 -1.11
N GLY A 111 -14.53 -9.72 -1.24
CA GLY A 111 -15.83 -9.16 -0.86
C GLY A 111 -15.94 -8.71 0.59
N ASP A 112 -14.95 -9.02 1.43
CA ASP A 112 -14.95 -8.60 2.82
C ASP A 112 -14.69 -7.11 2.96
N LEU A 113 -15.51 -6.44 3.79
CA LEU A 113 -15.30 -5.07 4.21
C LEU A 113 -14.29 -5.06 5.37
N VAL A 114 -13.16 -4.40 5.17
CA VAL A 114 -12.09 -4.32 6.17
C VAL A 114 -11.80 -2.88 6.57
N SER A 115 -11.64 -2.64 7.86
CA SER A 115 -11.03 -1.41 8.37
C SER A 115 -9.51 -1.53 8.23
N VAL A 116 -8.93 -0.59 7.51
CA VAL A 116 -7.50 -0.47 7.27
C VAL A 116 -6.99 0.79 7.93
N ARG A 117 -6.01 0.63 8.81
CA ARG A 117 -5.21 1.74 9.32
C ARG A 117 -3.92 1.88 8.52
N ILE A 118 -3.64 3.09 8.09
CA ILE A 118 -2.45 3.45 7.32
C ILE A 118 -1.65 4.50 8.09
N THR A 119 -0.36 4.24 8.19
CA THR A 119 0.66 5.22 8.59
C THR A 119 1.52 5.54 7.38
N VAL A 120 1.62 6.83 7.05
CA VAL A 120 2.49 7.36 5.99
C VAL A 120 3.61 8.16 6.62
N ASP A 121 4.83 7.95 6.15
CA ASP A 121 5.97 8.80 6.51
C ASP A 121 6.01 10.00 5.56
N LEU A 122 6.11 11.20 6.12
CA LEU A 122 6.13 12.49 5.41
C LEU A 122 7.55 12.93 5.05
#